data_AF-A0A923LJD3-F1
#
_entry.id   AF-A0A923LJD3-F1
#
_cell.length_a   1.000
_cell.length_b   1.000
_cell.length_c   1.000
_cell.angle_alpha   90.00
_cell.angle_beta   90.00
_cell.angle_gamma   90.00
#
_symmetry.space_group_name_H-M   'P 1'
#
loop_
_entity.id
_entity.type
_entity.pdbx_description
1 polymer ?
#
loop_
_entity_poly.entity_id
_entity_poly.type
_entity_poly.pdbx_seq_one_letter_code
_entity_poly.pdbx_strand_id
1 'polypeptide(L)'
;MELYYKQPVFCPYCGFSELIEYENGTSGCPKCHMHFLISICGTSNPHIGERWLDIRGFEEIYQVSSHLRIRSVDRLAGGKRRIKGRMLSTYIKNNELYCSLRIKGRSKEYNVRKLWQEAEKVED
;
A
#
# COMPACT_ATOMS: atom_id res chain seq x y z
N MET A 1 20.24 8.64 16.57
CA MET A 1 19.57 7.60 15.76
C MET A 1 18.94 8.33 14.59
N GLU A 2 19.69 8.53 13.52
CA GLU A 2 19.23 9.30 12.35
C GLU A 2 18.09 8.53 11.67
N LEU A 3 16.89 9.12 11.70
CA LEU A 3 15.77 8.67 10.90
C LEU A 3 16.09 9.01 9.44
N TYR A 4 16.83 8.14 8.75
CA TYR A 4 17.00 8.26 7.30
C TYR A 4 15.64 8.03 6.65
N TYR A 5 14.99 9.13 6.24
CA TYR A 5 13.86 9.10 5.32
C TYR A 5 14.37 8.57 3.98
N LYS A 6 14.35 7.24 3.79
CA LYS A 6 14.61 6.70 2.46
C LYS A 6 13.40 7.04 1.59
N GLN A 7 13.70 7.43 0.35
CA GLN A 7 12.67 7.82 -0.59
C GLN A 7 11.85 6.62 -1.05
N PRO A 8 10.58 6.85 -1.44
CA PRO A 8 9.82 5.84 -2.15
C PRO A 8 10.54 5.43 -3.43
N VAL A 9 10.68 4.13 -3.61
CA VAL A 9 11.12 3.54 -4.88
C VAL A 9 9.94 3.45 -5.86
N PHE A 10 8.71 3.37 -5.36
CA PHE A 10 7.51 3.21 -6.18
C PHE A 10 6.42 4.19 -5.78
N CYS A 11 5.64 4.64 -6.77
CA CYS A 11 4.46 5.45 -6.55
C CYS A 11 3.40 4.63 -5.79
N PRO A 12 2.93 5.07 -4.62
CA PRO A 12 1.94 4.34 -3.83
C PRO A 12 0.55 4.34 -4.47
N TYR A 13 0.33 5.18 -5.48
CA TYR A 13 -0.95 5.27 -6.18
C TYR A 13 -1.00 4.37 -7.42
N CYS A 14 0.05 4.40 -8.25
CA CYS A 14 0.04 3.70 -9.55
C CYS A 14 1.14 2.62 -9.70
N GLY A 15 2.07 2.52 -8.75
CA GLY A 15 3.16 1.53 -8.74
C GLY A 15 4.31 1.84 -9.69
N PHE A 16 4.37 3.05 -10.25
CA PHE A 16 5.45 3.46 -11.14
C PHE A 16 6.76 3.65 -10.36
N SER A 17 7.88 3.18 -10.90
CA SER A 17 9.18 3.15 -10.22
C SER A 17 10.07 4.37 -10.47
N GLU A 18 9.91 5.06 -11.60
CA GLU A 18 10.77 6.20 -11.95
C GLU A 18 10.17 7.50 -11.39
N LEU A 19 10.32 7.68 -10.08
CA LEU A 19 9.85 8.89 -9.41
C LEU A 19 10.83 10.06 -9.59
N ILE A 20 10.27 11.26 -9.63
CA ILE A 20 11.02 12.51 -9.63
C ILE A 20 11.20 12.94 -8.18
N GLU A 21 12.44 13.16 -7.76
CA GLU A 21 12.78 13.76 -6.48
C GLU A 21 12.82 15.28 -6.60
N TYR A 22 12.31 15.97 -5.59
CA TYR A 22 12.41 17.43 -5.46
C TYR A 22 13.24 17.81 -4.23
N GLU A 23 13.87 18.99 -4.28
CA GLU A 23 14.76 19.50 -3.21
C GLU A 23 14.08 19.61 -1.84
N ASN A 24 12.76 19.74 -1.79
CA ASN A 24 11.97 19.78 -0.57
C ASN A 24 11.71 18.39 0.05
N GLY A 25 12.31 17.33 -0.49
CA GLY A 25 12.16 15.94 -0.05
C GLY A 25 10.86 15.26 -0.51
N THR A 26 10.03 15.94 -1.31
CA THR A 26 8.84 15.33 -1.92
C THR A 26 9.20 14.49 -3.13
N SER A 27 8.33 13.53 -3.46
CA SER A 27 8.43 12.73 -4.66
C SER A 27 7.24 13.00 -5.58
N GLY A 28 7.50 13.11 -6.88
CA GLY A 28 6.51 13.23 -7.94
C GLY A 28 6.47 11.97 -8.78
N CYS A 29 5.27 11.50 -9.13
CA CYS A 29 5.11 10.43 -10.10
C CYS A 29 4.78 11.02 -11.48
N PRO A 30 5.64 10.88 -12.51
CA PRO A 30 5.34 11.42 -13.84
C PRO A 30 4.21 10.66 -14.55
N LYS A 31 3.90 9.42 -14.13
CA LYS A 31 2.82 8.61 -14.71
C LYS A 31 1.42 9.01 -14.26
N CYS A 32 1.26 9.29 -12.97
CA CYS A 32 -0.06 9.66 -12.41
C CYS A 32 -0.11 11.10 -11.89
N HIS A 33 0.96 11.86 -12.09
CA HIS A 33 1.12 13.27 -11.71
C HIS A 33 0.85 13.56 -10.22
N MET A 34 1.02 12.56 -9.36
CA MET A 34 0.85 12.71 -7.92
C MET A 34 2.15 13.19 -7.28
N HIS A 35 2.05 14.19 -6.41
CA HIS A 35 3.13 14.70 -5.57
C HIS A 35 2.87 14.31 -4.12
N PHE A 36 3.87 13.75 -3.44
CA PHE A 36 3.70 13.21 -2.10
C PHE A 36 4.99 13.26 -1.27
N LEU A 37 4.82 13.37 0.04
CA LEU A 37 5.87 13.20 1.04
C LEU A 37 5.49 12.01 1.91
N ILE A 38 6.28 10.93 1.86
CA ILE A 38 6.01 9.72 2.62
C ILE A 38 7.32 9.23 3.25
N SER A 39 7.27 8.97 4.54
CA SER A 39 8.40 8.44 5.29
C SER A 39 8.56 6.96 4.99
N ILE A 40 9.57 6.55 4.21
CA ILE A 40 9.83 5.12 3.95
C ILE A 40 11.04 4.62 4.74
N CYS A 41 10.74 3.83 5.76
CA CYS A 41 11.69 3.02 6.52
C CYS A 41 11.51 1.55 6.13
N GLY A 42 12.25 1.08 5.12
CA GLY A 42 12.25 -0.33 4.76
C GLY A 42 12.55 -0.60 3.29
N THR A 43 13.66 -1.29 3.07
CA THR A 43 14.29 -1.65 1.80
C THR A 43 13.52 -2.73 1.06
N SER A 44 12.91 -2.39 -0.06
CA SER A 44 12.77 -3.35 -1.15
C SER A 44 13.81 -2.98 -2.21
N ASN A 45 14.62 -3.96 -2.61
CA ASN A 45 15.47 -3.82 -3.79
C ASN A 45 14.54 -3.42 -4.97
N PRO A 46 14.80 -2.32 -5.70
CA PRO A 46 13.98 -1.87 -6.83
C PRO A 46 13.79 -2.94 -7.91
N HIS A 47 14.66 -3.97 -7.94
CA HIS A 47 14.61 -5.08 -8.88
C HIS A 47 13.70 -6.23 -8.44
N ILE A 48 13.23 -6.24 -7.18
CA ILE A 48 12.26 -7.22 -6.70
C ILE A 48 10.87 -6.70 -7.09
N GLY A 49 10.17 -7.46 -7.92
CA GLY A 49 8.79 -7.15 -8.32
C GLY A 49 7.86 -7.00 -7.12
N GLU A 50 6.70 -6.39 -7.34
CA GLU A 50 5.73 -6.15 -6.27
C GLU A 50 5.18 -7.46 -5.70
N ARG A 51 5.49 -7.72 -4.42
CA ARG A 51 4.91 -8.82 -3.65
C ARG A 51 3.57 -8.40 -3.08
N TRP A 52 2.61 -9.33 -3.02
CA TRP A 52 1.27 -9.11 -2.48
C TRP A 52 0.98 -10.18 -1.43
N LEU A 53 0.64 -9.76 -0.21
CA LEU A 53 0.36 -10.62 0.93
C LEU A 53 -1.06 -10.39 1.43
N ASP A 54 -1.70 -11.43 1.96
CA ASP A 54 -3.01 -11.31 2.61
C ASP A 54 -2.91 -10.47 3.88
N ILE A 55 -3.90 -9.61 4.09
CA ILE A 55 -3.97 -8.79 5.30
C ILE A 55 -4.60 -9.60 6.42
N ARG A 56 -3.89 -9.75 7.53
CA ARG A 56 -4.36 -10.49 8.70
C ARG A 56 -5.72 -10.00 9.20
N GLY A 57 -6.66 -10.93 9.39
CA GLY A 57 -8.06 -10.64 9.75
C GLY A 57 -8.95 -10.18 8.58
N PHE A 58 -8.40 -10.13 7.36
CA PHE A 58 -9.07 -9.80 6.11
C PHE A 58 -8.66 -10.75 4.97
N GLU A 59 -8.26 -11.97 5.32
CA GLU A 59 -7.88 -13.04 4.40
C GLU A 59 -8.99 -13.24 3.36
N GLU A 60 -8.60 -13.50 2.10
CA GLU A 60 -9.51 -13.64 0.96
C GLU A 60 -10.38 -12.39 0.64
N ILE A 61 -10.11 -11.25 1.30
CA ILE A 61 -10.82 -9.99 1.05
C ILE A 61 -9.86 -8.91 0.56
N TYR A 62 -8.75 -8.70 1.26
CA TYR A 62 -7.77 -7.66 0.92
C TYR A 62 -6.33 -8.17 1.00
N GLN A 63 -5.49 -7.60 0.14
CA GLN A 63 -4.05 -7.83 0.10
C GLN A 63 -3.29 -6.50 0.17
N VAL A 64 -2.13 -6.52 0.79
CA VAL A 64 -1.17 -5.41 0.89
C VAL A 64 0.11 -5.78 0.13
N SER A 65 0.69 -4.79 -0.55
CA SER A 65 1.91 -4.99 -1.32
C SER A 65 3.16 -4.41 -0.67
N SER A 66 4.32 -4.89 -1.13
CA SER A 66 5.63 -4.34 -0.78
C SER A 66 5.78 -2.86 -1.17
N HIS A 67 4.93 -2.36 -2.08
CA HIS A 67 4.88 -0.97 -2.52
C HIS A 67 3.88 -0.12 -1.71
N LEU A 68 3.39 -0.64 -0.58
CA LEU A 68 2.39 0.01 0.28
C LEU A 68 1.09 0.35 -0.45
N ARG A 69 0.68 -0.53 -1.37
CA ARG A 69 -0.62 -0.46 -2.05
C ARG A 69 -1.55 -1.54 -1.52
N ILE A 70 -2.85 -1.25 -1.56
CA ILE A 70 -3.89 -2.18 -1.13
C ILE A 70 -4.75 -2.57 -2.33
N ARG A 71 -5.10 -3.86 -2.44
CA ARG A 71 -6.10 -4.36 -3.39
C ARG A 71 -7.12 -5.21 -2.69
N SER A 72 -8.37 -5.19 -3.15
CA SER A 72 -9.33 -6.24 -2.84
C SER A 72 -9.19 -7.37 -3.84
N VAL A 73 -9.41 -8.61 -3.40
CA VAL A 73 -9.38 -9.78 -4.28
C VAL A 73 -10.76 -10.11 -4.83
N ASP A 74 -10.78 -10.86 -5.93
CA ASP A 74 -11.99 -11.49 -6.48
C ASP A 74 -12.58 -12.44 -5.44
N ARG A 75 -13.87 -12.30 -5.14
CA ARG A 75 -14.55 -13.18 -4.16
C ARG A 75 -16.03 -13.34 -4.44
N LEU A 76 -16.63 -14.36 -3.83
CA LEU A 76 -18.08 -14.56 -3.85
C LEU A 76 -18.72 -13.94 -2.60
N ALA A 77 -19.74 -13.09 -2.81
CA ALA A 77 -20.59 -12.59 -1.74
C ALA A 77 -21.87 -13.43 -1.61
N GLY A 78 -22.56 -13.29 -0.47
CA GLY A 78 -23.83 -13.97 -0.19
C GLY A 78 -24.79 -13.86 -1.38
N GLY A 79 -25.28 -15.01 -1.86
CA GLY A 79 -26.15 -15.08 -3.04
C GLY A 79 -25.43 -15.30 -4.38
N LYS A 80 -24.21 -15.85 -4.39
CA LYS A 80 -23.41 -16.15 -5.60
C LYS A 80 -22.99 -14.92 -6.42
N ARG A 81 -23.10 -13.72 -5.87
CA ARG A 81 -22.64 -12.50 -6.54
C ARG A 81 -21.11 -12.46 -6.53
N ARG A 82 -20.50 -12.48 -7.72
CA ARG A 82 -19.04 -12.26 -7.87
C ARG A 82 -18.72 -10.79 -7.64
N ILE A 83 -17.85 -10.51 -6.68
CA ILE A 83 -17.24 -9.20 -6.47
C ILE A 83 -15.88 -9.23 -7.12
N LYS A 84 -15.66 -8.36 -8.11
CA LYS A 84 -14.36 -8.18 -8.75
C LYS A 84 -13.42 -7.40 -7.83
N GLY A 85 -12.19 -7.87 -7.72
CA GLY A 85 -11.10 -7.20 -7.05
C GLY A 85 -10.72 -5.89 -7.74
N ARG A 86 -10.16 -4.95 -6.97
CA ARG A 86 -9.71 -3.66 -7.46
C ARG A 86 -8.63 -3.09 -6.55
N MET A 87 -7.84 -2.16 -7.09
CA MET A 87 -6.97 -1.33 -6.28
C MET A 87 -7.80 -0.40 -5.40
N LEU A 88 -7.44 -0.30 -4.12
CA LEU A 88 -8.05 0.65 -3.19
C LEU A 88 -7.28 1.96 -3.20
N SER A 89 -8.00 3.07 -3.03
CA SER A 89 -7.39 4.38 -2.83
C SER A 89 -6.77 4.46 -1.44
N THR A 90 -5.52 4.92 -1.39
CA THR A 90 -4.82 5.31 -0.17
C THR A 90 -4.75 6.84 -0.08
N TYR A 91 -4.55 7.37 1.11
CA TYR A 91 -4.32 8.80 1.34
C TYR A 91 -3.21 9.00 2.38
N ILE A 92 -2.61 10.18 2.35
CA ILE A 92 -1.49 10.53 3.23
C ILE A 92 -2.03 11.26 4.45
N LYS A 93 -1.55 10.86 5.62
CA LYS A 93 -1.82 11.51 6.92
C LYS A 93 -0.54 11.41 7.74
N ASN A 94 -0.02 12.54 8.21
CA ASN A 94 1.25 12.62 8.95
C ASN A 94 2.42 11.93 8.23
N ASN A 95 2.56 12.13 6.91
CA ASN A 95 3.57 11.50 6.05
C ASN A 95 3.54 9.96 6.03
N GLU A 96 2.42 9.35 6.42
CA GLU A 96 2.17 7.92 6.31
C GLU A 96 0.95 7.63 5.45
N LEU A 97 0.89 6.44 4.84
CA LEU A 97 -0.23 6.01 4.02
C LEU A 97 -1.29 5.31 4.85
N TYR A 98 -2.54 5.68 4.62
CA TYR A 98 -3.71 5.09 5.24
C TYR A 98 -4.71 4.60 4.19
N CYS A 99 -5.49 3.58 4.56
CA CYS A 99 -6.60 3.05 3.78
C CYS A 99 -7.76 2.66 4.69
N SER A 100 -8.98 2.79 4.20
CA SER A 100 -10.17 2.30 4.91
C SER A 100 -10.53 0.90 4.43
N LEU A 101 -10.45 -0.08 5.31
CA LEU A 101 -10.82 -1.47 5.03
C LEU A 101 -12.20 -1.77 5.62
N ARG A 102 -12.99 -2.56 4.90
CA ARG A 102 -14.36 -2.92 5.30
C ARG A 102 -14.52 -4.42 5.47
N ILE A 103 -15.05 -4.85 6.62
CA ILE A 103 -15.39 -6.25 6.91
C ILE A 103 -16.72 -6.31 7.67
N LYS A 104 -17.60 -7.27 7.29
CA LYS A 104 -18.91 -7.50 7.94
C LYS A 104 -19.73 -6.22 8.14
N GLY A 105 -19.76 -5.36 7.13
CA GLY A 105 -20.52 -4.10 7.15
C GLY A 105 -19.82 -2.92 7.84
N ARG A 106 -18.79 -3.15 8.66
CA ARG A 106 -18.03 -2.12 9.39
C ARG A 106 -16.78 -1.70 8.62
N SER A 107 -16.45 -0.41 8.64
CA SER A 107 -15.22 0.15 8.06
C SER A 107 -14.31 0.71 9.14
N LYS A 108 -12.99 0.54 8.99
CA LYS A 108 -11.99 1.14 9.88
C LYS A 108 -10.78 1.59 9.06
N GLU A 109 -10.17 2.70 9.48
CA GLU A 109 -8.92 3.24 8.94
C GLU A 109 -7.73 2.44 9.46
N TYR A 110 -6.79 2.10 8.58
CA TYR A 110 -5.55 1.39 8.89
C TYR A 110 -4.35 2.06 8.24
N ASN A 111 -3.23 2.07 8.95
CA ASN A 111 -1.93 2.48 8.41
C ASN A 111 -1.37 1.35 7.54
N VAL A 112 -1.05 1.67 6.28
CA VAL A 112 -0.68 0.67 5.26
C VAL A 112 0.69 0.04 5.53
N ARG A 113 1.65 0.81 6.06
CA ARG A 113 2.97 0.29 6.46
C ARG A 113 2.84 -0.77 7.54
N LYS A 114 2.01 -0.52 8.56
CA LYS A 114 1.75 -1.49 9.63
C LYS A 114 1.11 -2.77 9.10
N LEU A 115 0.15 -2.64 8.18
CA LEU A 115 -0.46 -3.80 7.52
C LEU A 115 0.57 -4.66 6.78
N TRP A 116 1.50 -4.04 6.04
CA TRP A 116 2.59 -4.77 5.37
C TRP A 116 3.48 -5.51 6.38
N GLN A 117 3.95 -4.81 7.42
CA GLN A 117 4.82 -5.39 8.45
C GLN A 117 4.16 -6.54 9.21
N GLU A 118 2.84 -6.48 9.42
CA GLU A 118 2.10 -7.56 10.06
C GLU A 118 1.89 -8.75 9.13
N ALA A 119 1.66 -8.52 7.83
CA ALA A 119 1.52 -9.57 6.84
C ALA A 119 2.85 -10.31 6.59
N GLU A 120 3.97 -9.58 6.53
CA GLU A 120 5.30 -10.14 6.28
C GLU A 120 5.75 -11.11 7.39
N LYS A 121 5.38 -10.86 8.65
CA LYS A 121 5.73 -11.71 9.82
C LYS A 121 5.07 -13.09 9.83
N VAL A 122 4.09 -13.35 8.96
CA VAL A 122 3.33 -14.61 8.94
C VAL A 122 3.90 -15.58 7.89
N GLU A 123 4.75 -15.11 6.97
CA GLU A 123 5.40 -15.96 5.97
C GLU A 123 6.72 -16.61 6.44
N ASP A 124 7.17 -16.32 7.67
CA ASP A 124 8.28 -16.98 8.39
C ASP A 124 7.76 -17.98 9.44
#